data_AF-A0A428QHT5-F1
#
_entry.id   AF-A0A428QHT5-F1
#
_cell.length_a   1.000
_cell.length_b   1.000
_cell.length_c   1.000
_cell.angle_alpha   90.00
_cell.angle_beta   90.00
_cell.angle_gamma   90.00
#
_symmetry.space_group_name_H-M   'P 1'
#
loop_
_entity.id
_entity.type
_entity.pdbx_description
1 polymer ?
#
loop_
_entity_poly.entity_id
_entity_poly.type
_entity_poly.pdbx_seq_one_letter_code
_entity_poly.pdbx_strand_id
1 'polypeptide(L)'
;MEVALTFGSLGDIIQLCQLAIQLGRAVGVGCGAVGESAKEYQELRHDLGLFVRILTQAVATYEEHESGTYLADLDKASKSVVDQTASLIQDALDHFQSRYKNSLHPEGSGKKRSARVDNTTLLARVAGVQTLVSRSCSDQEEMLDLMRQQRKTTEEQVQKLDEVSQQLVKQDTSSRNILAVAGEALSAIIQVKDLLFQVSQDVINVRTVLNSMFTRSMDPTKELPVTIEDALGRHVPIPPEWLDSLDWEKLYLLICWRFEGENGYEMVMRRDYALEESASGRDLDLNRPLHLCLRRGMKINMTMIFQIPKSLSGACPRCMTEIDAPEDITVQCPRSDCGMWFSMRQTVMDDSNQTTSPKDDKFDKESAPTVVTILGILAL
;
A
#
# COMPACT_ATOMS: atom_id res chain seq x y z
N MET A 1 -11.72 -63.50 -34.37
CA MET A 1 -11.81 -63.22 -32.93
C MET A 1 -10.38 -63.31 -32.43
N GLU A 2 -9.73 -62.15 -32.27
CA GLU A 2 -8.32 -62.03 -31.91
C GLU A 2 -8.13 -62.44 -30.44
N VAL A 3 -7.25 -63.40 -30.18
CA VAL A 3 -6.85 -63.78 -28.82
C VAL A 3 -5.57 -63.03 -28.51
N ALA A 4 -5.71 -61.93 -27.78
CA ALA A 4 -4.58 -61.23 -27.18
C ALA A 4 -4.05 -62.05 -26.02
N LEU A 5 -2.92 -62.73 -26.20
CA LEU A 5 -2.13 -63.33 -25.11
C LEU A 5 -1.26 -62.23 -24.52
N THR A 6 -1.68 -61.67 -23.39
CA THR A 6 -0.88 -60.72 -22.60
C THR A 6 0.18 -61.48 -21.81
N PHE A 7 1.40 -61.60 -22.36
CA PHE A 7 2.57 -62.09 -21.64
C PHE A 7 3.17 -60.95 -20.82
N GLY A 8 3.15 -61.09 -19.50
CA GLY A 8 3.62 -60.01 -18.63
C GLY A 8 3.68 -60.34 -17.14
N SER A 9 3.56 -61.61 -16.75
CA SER A 9 3.71 -61.99 -15.34
C SER A 9 4.74 -63.10 -15.16
N LEU A 10 5.43 -63.07 -14.00
CA LEU A 10 6.27 -64.16 -13.51
C LEU A 10 5.53 -65.52 -13.54
N GLY A 11 4.19 -65.52 -13.51
CA GLY A 11 3.33 -66.69 -13.64
C GLY A 11 3.45 -67.39 -14.99
N ASP A 12 3.71 -66.67 -16.08
CA ASP A 12 3.84 -67.23 -17.43
C ASP A 12 5.15 -68.03 -17.57
N ILE A 13 6.21 -67.54 -16.91
CA ILE A 13 7.52 -68.20 -16.84
C ILE A 13 7.43 -69.47 -15.97
N ILE A 14 6.68 -69.42 -14.87
CA ILE A 14 6.42 -70.61 -14.02
C ILE A 14 5.59 -71.65 -14.78
N GLN A 15 4.57 -71.24 -15.54
CA GLN A 15 3.81 -72.13 -16.41
C GLN A 15 4.68 -72.76 -17.51
N LEU A 16 5.59 -71.99 -18.10
CA LEU A 16 6.58 -72.48 -19.06
C LEU A 16 7.53 -73.54 -18.46
N CYS A 17 8.02 -73.32 -17.24
CA CYS A 17 8.83 -74.30 -16.52
C CYS A 17 8.04 -75.58 -16.17
N GLN A 18 6.75 -75.45 -15.82
CA GLN A 18 5.88 -76.59 -15.57
C GLN A 18 5.59 -77.40 -16.84
N LEU A 19 5.42 -76.73 -17.99
CA LEU A 19 5.29 -77.36 -19.30
C LEU A 19 6.55 -78.14 -19.68
N ALA A 20 7.75 -77.58 -19.43
CA ALA A 20 9.02 -78.28 -19.66
C ALA A 20 9.20 -79.52 -18.75
N ILE A 21 8.73 -79.47 -17.50
CA ILE A 21 8.76 -80.62 -16.57
C ILE A 21 7.75 -81.70 -16.98
N GLN A 22 6.57 -81.33 -17.48
CA GLN A 22 5.59 -82.29 -18.02
C GLN A 22 6.10 -82.92 -19.33
N LEU A 23 6.77 -82.13 -20.18
CA LEU A 23 7.45 -82.61 -21.38
C LEU A 23 8.55 -83.64 -21.05
N GLY A 24 9.35 -83.40 -20.01
CA GLY A 24 10.36 -84.35 -19.53
C GLY A 24 9.80 -85.68 -19.01
N ARG A 25 8.57 -85.68 -18.48
CA ARG A 25 7.85 -86.90 -18.07
C ARG A 25 7.24 -87.64 -19.27
N ALA A 26 6.73 -86.92 -20.26
CA ALA A 26 6.16 -87.50 -21.49
C ALA A 26 7.23 -88.14 -22.39
N VAL A 27 8.47 -87.62 -22.38
CA VAL A 27 9.62 -88.14 -23.14
C VAL A 27 10.23 -89.41 -22.48
N GLY A 28 9.63 -89.93 -21.41
CA GLY A 28 10.00 -91.25 -20.88
C GLY A 28 11.30 -91.27 -20.09
N VAL A 29 11.58 -90.23 -19.28
CA VAL A 29 12.46 -90.42 -18.11
C VAL A 29 11.69 -91.24 -17.08
N GLY A 30 11.64 -92.54 -17.35
CA GLY A 30 10.91 -93.55 -16.59
C GLY A 30 9.60 -93.99 -17.24
N CYS A 31 9.66 -94.77 -18.33
CA CYS A 31 8.64 -95.78 -18.63
C CYS A 31 9.14 -96.77 -19.69
N GLY A 32 9.07 -98.07 -19.37
CA GLY A 32 9.11 -99.11 -20.38
C GLY A 32 7.76 -99.20 -21.06
N ALA A 33 7.75 -99.05 -22.39
CA ALA A 33 6.74 -99.46 -23.40
C ALA A 33 6.87 -98.43 -24.55
N VAL A 34 7.66 -98.68 -25.59
CA VAL A 34 7.33 -99.44 -26.82
C VAL A 34 6.07 -98.94 -27.52
N GLY A 35 6.28 -98.15 -28.58
CA GLY A 35 5.43 -98.15 -29.77
C GLY A 35 4.85 -96.79 -30.19
N GLU A 36 5.62 -95.99 -30.93
CA GLU A 36 5.23 -95.06 -32.05
C GLU A 36 6.28 -93.94 -32.30
N SER A 37 7.58 -94.31 -32.22
CA SER A 37 8.68 -93.38 -31.94
C SER A 37 9.17 -92.47 -33.08
N ALA A 38 8.81 -92.69 -34.36
CA ALA A 38 9.40 -91.89 -35.46
C ALA A 38 8.61 -90.61 -35.75
N LYS A 39 7.28 -90.68 -35.71
CA LYS A 39 6.39 -89.54 -35.94
C LYS A 39 6.36 -88.61 -34.73
N GLU A 40 6.28 -89.16 -33.52
CA GLU A 40 6.36 -88.41 -32.27
C GLU A 40 7.71 -87.67 -32.11
N TYR A 41 8.81 -88.28 -32.57
CA TYR A 41 10.12 -87.61 -32.56
C TYR A 41 10.21 -86.47 -33.59
N GLN A 42 9.58 -86.62 -34.77
CA GLN A 42 9.53 -85.56 -35.77
C GLN A 42 8.61 -84.40 -35.37
N GLU A 43 7.48 -84.71 -34.76
CA GLU A 43 6.56 -83.72 -34.17
C GLU A 43 7.24 -83.00 -33.00
N LEU A 44 7.90 -83.71 -32.09
CA LEU A 44 8.70 -83.11 -31.00
C LEU A 44 9.83 -82.21 -31.53
N ARG A 45 10.50 -82.59 -32.62
CA ARG A 45 11.54 -81.77 -33.26
C ARG A 45 10.94 -80.53 -33.93
N HIS A 46 9.75 -80.64 -34.53
CA HIS A 46 9.03 -79.51 -35.08
C HIS A 46 8.63 -78.53 -33.98
N ASP A 47 8.09 -79.03 -32.87
CA ASP A 47 7.64 -78.25 -31.73
C ASP A 47 8.80 -77.58 -31.00
N LEU A 48 9.94 -78.27 -30.82
CA LEU A 48 11.18 -77.67 -30.28
C LEU A 48 11.71 -76.56 -31.19
N GLY A 49 11.64 -76.72 -32.52
CA GLY A 49 12.03 -75.67 -33.46
C GLY A 49 11.09 -74.45 -33.42
N LEU A 50 9.79 -74.70 -33.24
CA LEU A 50 8.77 -73.67 -33.06
C LEU A 50 8.98 -72.92 -31.74
N PHE A 51 9.32 -73.65 -30.67
CA PHE A 51 9.64 -73.11 -29.35
C PHE A 51 10.86 -72.19 -29.37
N VAL A 52 11.96 -72.60 -30.02
CA VAL A 52 13.15 -71.75 -30.19
C VAL A 52 12.82 -70.49 -30.99
N ARG A 53 11.97 -70.58 -32.02
CA ARG A 53 11.50 -69.40 -32.76
C ARG A 53 10.68 -68.45 -31.89
N ILE A 54 9.75 -68.97 -31.09
CA ILE A 54 8.92 -68.17 -30.19
C ILE A 54 9.79 -67.48 -29.13
N LEU A 55 10.77 -68.17 -28.56
CA LEU A 55 11.74 -67.59 -27.62
C LEU A 55 12.57 -66.47 -28.27
N THR A 56 13.04 -66.69 -29.50
CA THR A 56 13.80 -65.68 -30.24
C THR A 56 12.94 -64.45 -30.55
N GLN A 57 11.66 -64.65 -30.90
CA GLN A 57 10.72 -63.57 -31.13
C GLN A 57 10.40 -62.81 -29.83
N ALA A 58 10.25 -63.50 -28.70
CA ALA A 58 10.04 -62.87 -27.40
C ALA A 58 11.23 -61.99 -26.99
N VAL A 59 12.47 -62.44 -27.23
CA VAL A 59 13.68 -61.62 -26.99
C VAL A 59 13.69 -60.37 -27.87
N ALA A 60 13.35 -60.49 -29.16
CA ALA A 60 13.28 -59.35 -30.06
C ALA A 60 12.21 -58.31 -29.64
N THR A 61 11.05 -58.75 -29.14
CA THR A 61 9.99 -57.84 -28.66
C THR A 61 10.37 -57.11 -27.35
N TYR A 62 11.20 -57.74 -26.50
CA TYR A 62 11.72 -57.10 -25.29
C TYR A 62 12.80 -56.05 -25.59
N GLU A 63 13.60 -56.24 -26.64
CA GLU A 63 14.61 -55.26 -27.09
C GLU A 63 14.01 -53.96 -27.67
N GLU A 64 12.71 -53.94 -28.03
CA GLU A 64 12.01 -52.74 -28.54
C GLU A 64 11.45 -51.80 -27.45
N HIS A 65 11.47 -52.16 -26.16
CA HIS A 65 10.98 -51.31 -25.07
C HIS A 65 12.13 -50.55 -24.38
N GLU A 66 12.02 -49.22 -24.29
CA GLU A 66 13.03 -48.31 -23.71
C GLU A 66 13.51 -48.78 -22.33
N SER A 67 14.80 -49.10 -22.25
CA SER A 67 15.44 -49.70 -21.09
C SER A 67 15.64 -48.68 -19.96
N GLY A 68 14.89 -48.84 -18.87
CA GLY A 68 15.24 -48.24 -17.59
C GLY A 68 16.50 -48.88 -17.01
N THR A 69 17.43 -48.09 -16.47
CA THR A 69 18.73 -48.53 -15.93
C THR A 69 18.66 -49.62 -14.86
N TYR A 70 17.49 -49.83 -14.23
CA TYR A 70 17.26 -50.86 -13.21
C TYR A 70 17.02 -52.26 -13.78
N LEU A 71 16.63 -52.38 -15.06
CA LEU A 71 16.33 -53.67 -15.71
C LEU A 71 17.51 -54.22 -16.52
N ALA A 72 18.58 -53.46 -16.71
CA ALA A 72 19.72 -53.85 -17.54
C ALA A 72 20.45 -55.11 -17.01
N ASP A 73 20.59 -55.24 -15.69
CA ASP A 73 21.24 -56.42 -15.08
C ASP A 73 20.35 -57.67 -15.16
N LEU A 74 19.02 -57.48 -15.04
CA LEU A 74 18.05 -58.57 -15.17
C LEU A 74 17.94 -59.05 -16.62
N ASP A 75 17.96 -58.12 -17.58
CA ASP A 75 17.94 -58.40 -19.02
C ASP A 75 19.21 -59.13 -19.49
N LYS A 76 20.37 -58.74 -18.93
CA LYS A 76 21.63 -59.43 -19.17
C LYS A 76 21.63 -60.85 -18.58
N ALA A 77 21.07 -61.03 -17.39
CA ALA A 77 20.98 -62.34 -16.74
C ALA A 77 20.00 -63.27 -17.47
N SER A 78 18.82 -62.77 -17.86
CA SER A 78 17.83 -63.54 -18.62
C SER A 78 18.34 -63.94 -20.00
N LYS A 79 18.97 -63.01 -20.74
CA LYS A 79 19.60 -63.29 -22.03
C LYS A 79 20.70 -64.34 -21.92
N SER A 80 21.56 -64.25 -20.90
CA SER A 80 22.60 -65.25 -20.67
C SER A 80 22.05 -66.66 -20.39
N VAL A 81 20.94 -66.78 -19.66
CA VAL A 81 20.31 -68.08 -19.37
C VAL A 81 19.64 -68.65 -20.62
N VAL A 82 18.97 -67.81 -21.41
CA VAL A 82 18.37 -68.21 -22.69
C VAL A 82 19.44 -68.68 -23.67
N ASP A 83 20.55 -67.96 -23.80
CA ASP A 83 21.65 -68.31 -24.69
C ASP A 83 22.32 -69.64 -24.28
N GLN A 84 22.57 -69.83 -22.98
CA GLN A 84 23.11 -71.10 -22.47
C GLN A 84 22.14 -72.28 -22.68
N THR A 85 20.85 -72.04 -22.52
CA THR A 85 19.84 -73.09 -22.74
C THR A 85 19.74 -73.44 -24.22
N ALA A 86 19.77 -72.44 -25.10
CA ALA A 86 19.79 -72.62 -26.54
C ALA A 86 21.06 -73.36 -27.00
N SER A 87 22.23 -73.03 -26.45
CA SER A 87 23.48 -73.73 -26.78
C SER A 87 23.47 -75.18 -26.30
N LEU A 88 22.95 -75.46 -25.10
CA LEU A 88 22.84 -76.83 -24.58
C LEU A 88 21.87 -77.68 -25.42
N ILE A 89 20.75 -77.10 -25.86
CA ILE A 89 19.81 -77.78 -26.76
C ILE A 89 20.46 -78.02 -28.13
N GLN A 90 21.18 -77.03 -28.66
CA GLN A 90 21.88 -77.16 -29.93
C GLN A 90 22.98 -78.23 -29.87
N ASP A 91 23.80 -78.25 -28.81
CA ASP A 91 24.82 -79.27 -28.57
C ASP A 91 24.19 -80.66 -28.43
N ALA A 92 23.04 -80.77 -27.75
CA ALA A 92 22.32 -82.03 -27.65
C ALA A 92 21.79 -82.47 -29.02
N LEU A 93 21.19 -81.56 -29.80
CA LEU A 93 20.72 -81.84 -31.16
C LEU A 93 21.86 -82.25 -32.09
N ASP A 94 23.02 -81.59 -32.02
CA ASP A 94 24.22 -81.91 -32.80
C ASP A 94 24.84 -83.24 -32.34
N HIS A 95 24.81 -83.54 -31.04
CA HIS A 95 25.21 -84.83 -30.51
C HIS A 95 24.30 -85.96 -31.02
N PHE A 96 22.98 -85.74 -31.03
CA PHE A 96 22.02 -86.68 -31.59
C PHE A 96 22.21 -86.84 -33.11
N GLN A 97 22.49 -85.75 -33.80
CA GLN A 97 22.69 -85.73 -35.25
C GLN A 97 24.02 -86.38 -35.65
N SER A 98 25.07 -86.32 -34.83
CA SER A 98 26.32 -87.06 -35.10
C SER A 98 26.22 -88.54 -34.77
N ARG A 99 25.45 -88.89 -33.72
CA ARG A 99 25.39 -90.26 -33.19
C ARG A 99 24.32 -91.13 -33.86
N TYR A 100 23.21 -90.54 -34.29
CA TYR A 100 22.05 -91.27 -34.82
C TYR A 100 21.75 -90.96 -36.30
N LYS A 101 22.57 -90.14 -36.98
CA LYS A 101 22.44 -89.82 -38.42
C LYS A 101 22.24 -91.06 -39.29
N ASN A 102 23.00 -92.12 -38.98
CA ASN A 102 23.02 -93.35 -39.76
C ASN A 102 22.00 -94.39 -39.26
N SER A 103 21.34 -94.13 -38.12
CA SER A 103 20.38 -95.05 -37.48
C SER A 103 18.92 -94.62 -37.67
N LEU A 104 18.68 -93.45 -38.29
CA LEU A 104 17.36 -92.86 -38.53
C LEU A 104 17.05 -92.72 -40.05
N HIS A 105 17.65 -93.58 -40.88
CA HIS A 105 17.16 -93.85 -42.23
C HIS A 105 15.90 -94.76 -42.12
N PRO A 106 14.95 -94.75 -43.07
CA PRO A 106 13.68 -95.49 -42.96
C PRO A 106 13.83 -97.03 -42.84
N GLU A 107 15.04 -97.55 -42.98
CA GLU A 107 15.37 -98.97 -42.87
C GLU A 107 16.37 -99.16 -41.73
N GLY A 108 15.85 -99.55 -40.56
CA GLY A 108 16.64 -99.71 -39.35
C GLY A 108 17.67 -100.84 -39.42
N SER A 109 18.68 -100.78 -38.55
CA SER A 109 19.52 -101.95 -38.19
C SER A 109 20.20 -101.81 -36.83
N GLY A 110 19.64 -102.53 -35.86
CA GLY A 110 20.34 -103.46 -34.96
C GLY A 110 21.71 -103.13 -34.36
N LYS A 111 21.67 -102.94 -33.03
CA LYS A 111 22.67 -103.33 -32.01
C LYS A 111 24.08 -102.71 -32.06
N LYS A 112 24.43 -101.98 -31.00
CA LYS A 112 25.71 -102.15 -30.28
C LYS A 112 25.68 -101.61 -28.84
N ARG A 113 25.99 -102.53 -27.91
CA ARG A 113 26.66 -102.40 -26.60
C ARG A 113 26.28 -101.21 -25.71
N SER A 114 25.41 -101.50 -24.75
CA SER A 114 25.19 -100.70 -23.54
C SER A 114 26.52 -100.57 -22.76
N ALA A 115 27.06 -99.35 -22.71
CA ALA A 115 28.08 -99.01 -21.74
C ALA A 115 27.44 -99.12 -20.37
N ARG A 116 27.90 -100.07 -19.54
CA ARG A 116 27.54 -100.12 -18.12
C ARG A 116 27.97 -98.79 -17.51
N VAL A 117 26.99 -97.93 -17.27
CA VAL A 117 27.20 -96.67 -16.58
C VAL A 117 27.61 -97.03 -15.15
N ASP A 118 28.75 -96.49 -14.71
CA ASP A 118 29.26 -96.70 -13.36
C ASP A 118 28.31 -96.02 -12.37
N ASN A 119 27.40 -96.80 -11.79
CA ASN A 119 26.32 -96.31 -10.94
C ASN A 119 26.85 -95.52 -9.73
N THR A 120 28.05 -95.82 -9.25
CA THR A 120 28.75 -95.06 -8.19
C THR A 120 29.05 -93.63 -8.61
N THR A 121 29.56 -93.42 -9.83
CA THR A 121 29.85 -92.09 -10.37
C THR A 121 28.57 -91.30 -10.65
N LEU A 122 27.51 -91.98 -11.11
CA LEU A 122 26.19 -91.38 -11.31
C LEU A 122 25.56 -90.94 -9.99
N LEU A 123 25.59 -91.79 -8.95
CA LEU A 123 25.06 -91.47 -7.63
C LEU A 123 25.82 -90.31 -6.97
N ALA A 124 27.14 -90.25 -7.12
CA ALA A 124 27.94 -89.12 -6.64
C ALA A 124 27.57 -87.80 -7.36
N ARG A 125 27.30 -87.83 -8.67
CA ARG A 125 26.82 -86.65 -9.41
C ARG A 125 25.40 -86.26 -9.03
N VAL A 126 24.52 -87.24 -8.80
CA VAL A 126 23.15 -86.98 -8.32
C VAL A 126 23.21 -86.33 -6.94
N ALA A 127 24.07 -86.80 -6.03
CA ALA A 127 24.27 -86.17 -4.73
C ALA A 127 24.87 -84.75 -4.84
N GLY A 128 25.81 -84.53 -5.77
CA GLY A 128 26.38 -83.21 -6.06
C GLY A 128 25.35 -82.22 -6.62
N VAL A 129 24.48 -82.69 -7.53
CA VAL A 129 23.36 -81.88 -8.04
C VAL A 129 22.35 -81.61 -6.94
N GLN A 130 22.04 -82.60 -6.11
CA GLN A 130 21.08 -82.45 -5.03
C GLN A 130 21.54 -81.43 -3.98
N THR A 131 22.83 -81.41 -3.65
CA THR A 131 23.41 -80.39 -2.75
C THR A 131 23.43 -79.00 -3.37
N LEU A 132 23.73 -78.88 -4.67
CA LEU A 132 23.63 -77.62 -5.41
C LEU A 132 22.20 -77.09 -5.47
N VAL A 133 21.22 -77.96 -5.73
CA VAL A 133 19.80 -77.61 -5.76
C VAL A 133 19.32 -77.18 -4.37
N SER A 134 19.69 -77.90 -3.31
CA SER A 134 19.37 -77.50 -1.94
C SER A 134 19.93 -76.12 -1.59
N ARG A 135 21.17 -75.83 -2.02
CA ARG A 135 21.81 -74.54 -1.76
C ARG A 135 21.16 -73.41 -2.56
N SER A 136 20.87 -73.65 -3.84
CA SER A 136 20.18 -72.68 -4.69
C SER A 136 18.75 -72.41 -4.22
N CYS A 137 18.03 -73.42 -3.71
CA CYS A 137 16.72 -73.22 -3.10
C CYS A 137 16.80 -72.38 -1.82
N SER A 138 17.82 -72.61 -0.98
CA SER A 138 18.06 -71.81 0.23
C SER A 138 18.36 -70.35 -0.11
N ASP A 139 19.25 -70.10 -1.08
CA ASP A 139 19.62 -68.74 -1.52
C ASP A 139 18.40 -68.01 -2.13
N GLN A 140 17.55 -68.74 -2.85
CA GLN A 140 16.33 -68.19 -3.44
C GLN A 140 15.25 -67.88 -2.39
N GLU A 141 15.19 -68.66 -1.30
CA GLU A 141 14.28 -68.42 -0.18
C GLU A 141 14.71 -67.18 0.62
N GLU A 142 16.00 -67.00 0.89
CA GLU A 142 16.53 -65.78 1.50
C GLU A 142 16.26 -64.53 0.65
N MET A 143 16.42 -64.62 -0.67
CA MET A 143 16.13 -63.51 -1.58
C MET A 143 14.62 -63.17 -1.63
N LEU A 144 13.74 -64.18 -1.54
CA LEU A 144 12.30 -63.95 -1.44
C LEU A 144 11.91 -63.28 -0.13
N ASP A 145 12.54 -63.65 0.99
CA ASP A 145 12.30 -63.00 2.27
C ASP A 145 12.82 -61.56 2.30
N LEU A 146 13.98 -61.29 1.69
CA LEU A 146 14.48 -59.92 1.51
C LEU A 146 13.50 -59.08 0.66
N MET A 147 12.98 -59.63 -0.44
CA MET A 147 11.98 -58.97 -1.28
C MET A 147 10.68 -58.68 -0.53
N ARG A 148 10.20 -59.62 0.31
CA ARG A 148 9.03 -59.42 1.17
C ARG A 148 9.27 -58.31 2.20
N GLN A 149 10.44 -58.31 2.83
CA GLN A 149 10.86 -57.28 3.78
C GLN A 149 10.87 -55.90 3.13
N GLN A 150 11.50 -55.80 1.94
CA GLN A 150 11.59 -54.55 1.19
C GLN A 150 10.20 -54.05 0.79
N ARG A 151 9.32 -54.94 0.30
CA ARG A 151 7.95 -54.59 -0.07
C ARG A 151 7.16 -54.02 1.11
N LYS A 152 7.29 -54.64 2.29
CA LYS A 152 6.67 -54.15 3.52
C LYS A 152 7.18 -52.77 3.91
N THR A 153 8.50 -52.54 3.83
CA THR A 153 9.08 -51.21 4.11
C THR A 153 8.62 -50.16 3.09
N THR A 154 8.50 -50.52 1.81
CA THR A 154 7.99 -49.62 0.77
C THR A 154 6.52 -49.28 1.00
N GLU A 155 5.69 -50.26 1.37
CA GLU A 155 4.28 -50.04 1.73
C GLU A 155 4.14 -49.08 2.92
N GLU A 156 4.95 -49.27 3.98
CA GLU A 156 4.99 -48.36 5.13
C GLU A 156 5.44 -46.95 4.74
N GLN A 157 6.40 -46.82 3.83
CA GLN A 157 6.85 -45.52 3.32
C GLN A 157 5.76 -44.82 2.48
N VAL A 158 5.07 -45.56 1.60
CA VAL A 158 3.96 -45.02 0.79
C VAL A 158 2.83 -44.54 1.71
N GLN A 159 2.51 -45.30 2.76
CA GLN A 159 1.47 -44.92 3.71
C GLN A 159 1.85 -43.63 4.47
N LYS A 160 3.09 -43.52 4.94
CA LYS A 160 3.59 -42.27 5.56
C LYS A 160 3.56 -41.09 4.59
N LEU A 161 3.90 -41.32 3.32
CA LEU A 161 3.87 -40.27 2.30
C LEU A 161 2.44 -39.77 2.05
N ASP A 162 1.46 -40.69 2.04
CA ASP A 162 0.04 -40.35 1.92
C ASP A 162 -0.45 -39.53 3.12
N GLU A 163 -0.08 -39.91 4.34
CA GLU A 163 -0.41 -39.15 5.55
C GLU A 163 0.13 -37.72 5.50
N VAL A 164 1.40 -37.55 5.10
CA VAL A 164 2.03 -36.22 4.95
C VAL A 164 1.34 -35.41 3.84
N SER A 165 1.02 -36.05 2.71
CA SER A 165 0.29 -35.41 1.61
C SER A 165 -1.08 -34.90 2.06
N GLN A 166 -1.84 -35.71 2.80
CA GLN A 166 -3.13 -35.31 3.36
C GLN A 166 -3.00 -34.15 4.36
N GLN A 167 -1.94 -34.13 5.17
CA GLN A 167 -1.66 -33.00 6.07
C GLN A 167 -1.34 -31.72 5.30
N LEU A 168 -0.55 -31.81 4.23
CA LEU A 168 -0.25 -30.67 3.36
C LEU A 168 -1.52 -30.09 2.72
N VAL A 169 -2.44 -30.93 2.25
CA VAL A 169 -3.73 -30.46 1.70
C VAL A 169 -4.57 -29.74 2.74
N LYS A 170 -4.64 -30.28 3.98
CA LYS A 170 -5.34 -29.61 5.10
C LYS A 170 -4.70 -28.26 5.43
N GLN A 171 -3.37 -28.20 5.43
CA GLN A 171 -2.62 -26.97 5.69
C GLN A 171 -2.80 -25.93 4.57
N ASP A 172 -2.79 -26.34 3.30
CA ASP A 172 -3.06 -25.44 2.15
C ASP A 172 -4.47 -24.86 2.24
N THR A 173 -5.46 -25.70 2.56
CA THR A 173 -6.85 -25.25 2.72
C THR A 173 -6.99 -24.24 3.87
N SER A 174 -6.35 -24.52 5.02
CA SER A 174 -6.31 -23.59 6.15
C SER A 174 -5.62 -22.27 5.79
N SER A 175 -4.50 -22.33 5.08
CA SER A 175 -3.74 -21.15 4.65
C SER A 175 -4.56 -20.27 3.70
N ARG A 176 -5.30 -20.89 2.76
CA ARG A 176 -6.20 -20.17 1.85
C ARG A 176 -7.34 -19.49 2.60
N ASN A 177 -7.92 -20.14 3.61
CA ASN A 177 -8.96 -19.53 4.43
C ASN A 177 -8.43 -18.33 5.23
N ILE A 178 -7.22 -18.45 5.81
CA ILE A 178 -6.56 -17.33 6.52
C ILE A 178 -6.29 -16.17 5.55
N LEU A 179 -5.80 -16.46 4.35
CA LEU A 179 -5.56 -15.44 3.32
C LEU A 179 -6.86 -14.75 2.88
N ALA A 180 -7.96 -15.48 2.75
CA ALA A 180 -9.27 -14.91 2.42
C ALA A 180 -9.73 -13.92 3.50
N VAL A 181 -9.68 -14.33 4.77
CA VAL A 181 -10.04 -13.47 5.92
C VAL A 181 -9.13 -12.25 6.01
N ALA A 182 -7.81 -12.42 5.79
CA ALA A 182 -6.86 -11.32 5.77
C ALA A 182 -7.14 -10.33 4.62
N GLY A 183 -7.51 -10.84 3.44
CA GLY A 183 -7.91 -10.04 2.29
C GLY A 183 -9.18 -9.21 2.56
N GLU A 184 -10.20 -9.82 3.16
CA GLU A 184 -11.42 -9.13 3.57
C GLU A 184 -11.14 -8.03 4.62
N ALA A 185 -10.31 -8.33 5.62
CA ALA A 185 -9.92 -7.37 6.65
C ALA A 185 -9.14 -6.18 6.05
N LEU A 186 -8.22 -6.42 5.13
CA LEU A 186 -7.50 -5.36 4.42
C LEU A 186 -8.46 -4.47 3.60
N SER A 187 -9.42 -5.07 2.91
CA SER A 187 -10.46 -4.34 2.17
C SER A 187 -11.29 -3.44 3.09
N ALA A 188 -11.71 -3.96 4.24
CA ALA A 188 -12.44 -3.17 5.25
C ALA A 188 -11.60 -2.01 5.80
N ILE A 189 -10.31 -2.22 6.07
CA ILE A 189 -9.39 -1.16 6.53
C ILE A 189 -9.27 -0.04 5.47
N ILE A 190 -9.15 -0.39 4.19
CA ILE A 190 -9.09 0.60 3.11
C ILE A 190 -10.38 1.44 3.08
N GLN A 191 -11.55 0.81 3.20
CA GLN A 191 -12.83 1.52 3.24
C GLN A 191 -12.93 2.48 4.44
N VAL A 192 -12.50 2.05 5.63
CA VAL A 192 -12.47 2.90 6.83
C VAL A 192 -11.51 4.08 6.64
N LYS A 193 -10.32 3.85 6.05
CA LYS A 193 -9.37 4.92 5.73
C LYS A 193 -9.99 5.95 4.79
N ASP A 194 -10.69 5.52 3.75
CA ASP A 194 -11.34 6.41 2.79
C ASP A 194 -12.48 7.22 3.44
N LEU A 195 -13.27 6.58 4.31
CA LEU A 195 -14.30 7.26 5.10
C LEU A 195 -13.69 8.31 6.04
N LEU A 196 -12.59 7.98 6.73
CA LEU A 196 -11.87 8.92 7.60
C LEU A 196 -11.35 10.13 6.81
N PHE A 197 -10.84 9.89 5.61
CA PHE A 197 -10.40 10.96 4.72
C PHE A 197 -11.57 11.88 4.34
N GLN A 198 -12.72 11.31 3.95
CA GLN A 198 -13.93 12.09 3.64
C GLN A 198 -14.40 12.92 4.85
N VAL A 199 -14.51 12.31 6.02
CA VAL A 199 -14.92 13.02 7.26
C VAL A 199 -13.94 14.15 7.58
N SER A 200 -12.64 13.93 7.42
CA SER A 200 -11.65 14.99 7.65
C SER A 200 -11.84 16.17 6.70
N GLN A 201 -12.13 15.90 5.43
CA GLN A 201 -12.38 16.92 4.42
C GLN A 201 -13.68 17.68 4.72
N ASP A 202 -14.73 16.97 5.15
CA ASP A 202 -16.00 17.58 5.54
C ASP A 202 -15.86 18.49 6.75
N VAL A 203 -15.09 18.08 7.77
CA VAL A 203 -14.79 18.93 8.93
C VAL A 203 -14.03 20.19 8.52
N ILE A 204 -13.06 20.08 7.61
CA ILE A 204 -12.34 21.25 7.06
C ILE A 204 -13.31 22.17 6.31
N ASN A 205 -14.18 21.61 5.47
CA ASN A 205 -15.16 22.37 4.71
C ASN A 205 -16.13 23.10 5.65
N VAL A 206 -16.69 22.41 6.65
CA VAL A 206 -17.57 23.00 7.67
C VAL A 206 -16.83 24.09 8.44
N ARG A 207 -15.58 23.85 8.86
CA ARG A 207 -14.79 24.88 9.56
C ARG A 207 -14.55 26.11 8.68
N THR A 208 -14.34 25.92 7.38
CA THR A 208 -14.14 27.02 6.43
C THR A 208 -15.43 27.83 6.27
N VAL A 209 -16.57 27.16 6.14
CA VAL A 209 -17.89 27.81 6.08
C VAL A 209 -18.20 28.52 7.40
N LEU A 210 -18.00 27.86 8.53
CA LEU A 210 -18.23 28.42 9.86
C LEU A 210 -17.33 29.65 10.08
N ASN A 211 -16.04 29.56 9.74
CA ASN A 211 -15.16 30.71 9.80
C ASN A 211 -15.68 31.82 8.88
N SER A 212 -16.03 31.56 7.63
CA SER A 212 -16.55 32.61 6.73
C SER A 212 -17.85 33.26 7.23
N MET A 213 -18.71 32.52 7.94
CA MET A 213 -19.95 33.01 8.51
C MET A 213 -19.75 33.77 9.82
N PHE A 214 -18.79 33.35 10.67
CA PHE A 214 -18.56 33.91 12.00
C PHE A 214 -17.36 34.88 12.07
N THR A 215 -16.48 34.94 11.07
CA THR A 215 -15.37 35.91 10.96
C THR A 215 -15.70 37.13 10.11
N ARG A 216 -16.87 37.17 9.44
CA ARG A 216 -17.50 38.47 9.15
C ARG A 216 -17.80 39.11 10.50
N SER A 217 -16.88 39.94 10.97
CA SER A 217 -17.10 40.73 12.17
C SER A 217 -18.44 41.45 12.00
N MET A 218 -19.37 41.24 12.93
CA MET A 218 -20.65 41.97 12.93
C MET A 218 -20.45 43.48 13.11
N ASP A 219 -19.22 43.91 13.36
CA ASP A 219 -18.81 45.30 13.35
C ASP A 219 -18.25 45.67 11.95
N PRO A 220 -19.04 46.34 11.10
CA PRO A 220 -18.60 46.78 9.77
C PRO A 220 -17.47 47.80 9.85
N THR A 221 -17.15 48.33 11.03
CA THR A 221 -16.08 49.31 11.25
C THR A 221 -14.78 48.69 11.73
N LYS A 222 -14.72 47.36 11.97
CA LYS A 222 -13.56 46.70 12.60
C LYS A 222 -12.22 46.94 11.88
N GLU A 223 -12.24 47.06 10.56
CA GLU A 223 -11.04 47.27 9.72
C GLU A 223 -10.88 48.73 9.28
N LEU A 224 -11.79 49.62 9.67
CA LEU A 224 -11.77 51.01 9.24
C LEU A 224 -10.86 51.86 10.14
N PRO A 225 -9.96 52.67 9.57
CA PRO A 225 -9.14 53.60 10.34
C PRO A 225 -10.01 54.74 10.91
N VAL A 226 -9.48 55.44 11.90
CA VAL A 226 -10.00 56.78 12.25
C VAL A 226 -9.39 57.77 11.29
N THR A 227 -10.18 58.65 10.70
CA THR A 227 -9.68 59.64 9.73
C THR A 227 -9.75 61.03 10.33
N ILE A 228 -8.61 61.71 10.46
CA ILE A 228 -8.57 63.13 10.81
C ILE A 228 -8.47 63.95 9.53
N GLU A 229 -9.40 64.86 9.31
CA GLU A 229 -9.27 65.91 8.31
C GLU A 229 -8.66 67.13 8.99
N ASP A 230 -7.44 67.51 8.57
CA ASP A 230 -6.78 68.69 9.13
C ASP A 230 -7.42 69.99 8.65
N ALA A 231 -7.07 71.12 9.26
CA ALA A 231 -7.64 72.42 8.91
C ALA A 231 -7.27 72.91 7.48
N LEU A 232 -6.40 72.19 6.75
CA LEU A 232 -6.07 72.45 5.35
C LEU A 232 -6.80 71.46 4.41
N GLY A 233 -7.75 70.68 4.94
CA GLY A 233 -8.54 69.70 4.19
C GLY A 233 -7.79 68.39 3.89
N ARG A 234 -6.61 68.14 4.49
CA ARG A 234 -5.83 66.93 4.22
C ARG A 234 -6.23 65.82 5.19
N HIS A 235 -6.44 64.62 4.68
CA HIS A 235 -6.81 63.46 5.50
C HIS A 235 -5.61 62.72 6.09
N VAL A 236 -5.74 62.28 7.34
CA VAL A 236 -4.77 61.48 8.11
C VAL A 236 -5.48 60.23 8.61
N PRO A 237 -5.18 59.05 8.05
CA PRO A 237 -5.66 57.81 8.62
C PRO A 237 -4.83 57.44 9.86
N ILE A 238 -5.49 57.23 10.99
CA ILE A 238 -4.95 56.55 12.16
C ILE A 238 -5.31 55.08 12.04
N PRO A 239 -4.33 54.17 11.92
CA PRO A 239 -4.58 52.73 11.83
C PRO A 239 -5.35 52.23 13.05
N PRO A 240 -6.31 51.29 12.88
CA PRO A 240 -7.13 50.78 13.97
C PRO A 240 -6.30 50.06 15.06
N GLU A 241 -5.11 49.56 14.72
CA GLU A 241 -4.16 48.93 15.65
C GLU A 241 -3.53 49.94 16.61
N TRP A 242 -3.54 51.23 16.28
CA TRP A 242 -2.93 52.27 17.11
C TRP A 242 -3.88 52.78 18.19
N LEU A 243 -5.19 52.64 18.01
CA LEU A 243 -6.22 53.26 18.87
C LEU A 243 -6.09 52.90 20.35
N ASP A 244 -5.67 51.68 20.65
CA ASP A 244 -5.51 51.21 22.05
C ASP A 244 -4.24 51.76 22.72
N SER A 245 -3.25 52.22 21.94
CA SER A 245 -1.93 52.65 22.42
C SER A 245 -1.64 54.14 22.18
N LEU A 246 -2.50 54.81 21.42
CA LEU A 246 -2.38 56.21 21.08
C LEU A 246 -2.87 57.07 22.25
N ASP A 247 -2.03 58.00 22.68
CA ASP A 247 -2.35 59.01 23.68
C ASP A 247 -2.42 60.40 23.04
N TRP A 248 -2.89 61.38 23.80
CA TRP A 248 -3.04 62.75 23.32
C TRP A 248 -1.72 63.39 22.91
N GLU A 249 -0.61 63.07 23.57
CA GLU A 249 0.70 63.65 23.28
C GLU A 249 1.26 63.13 21.95
N LYS A 250 1.13 61.83 21.66
CA LYS A 250 1.50 61.25 20.35
C LYS A 250 0.64 61.82 19.23
N LEU A 251 -0.65 61.98 19.48
CA LEU A 251 -1.55 62.61 18.50
C LEU A 251 -1.15 64.07 18.25
N TYR A 252 -0.83 64.82 19.31
CA TYR A 252 -0.35 66.19 19.20
C TYR A 252 0.94 66.30 18.38
N LEU A 253 1.93 65.44 18.64
CA LEU A 253 3.19 65.39 17.87
C LEU A 253 2.93 65.07 16.39
N LEU A 254 2.03 64.13 16.10
CA LEU A 254 1.64 63.78 14.74
C LEU A 254 1.04 64.98 14.00
N ILE A 255 0.16 65.74 14.66
CA ILE A 255 -0.43 66.95 14.09
C ILE A 255 0.65 68.03 13.90
N CYS A 256 1.52 68.26 14.88
CA CYS A 256 2.60 69.25 14.79
C CYS A 256 3.53 68.98 13.60
N TRP A 257 4.03 67.75 13.46
CA TRP A 257 4.88 67.38 12.31
C TRP A 257 4.18 67.58 10.97
N ARG A 258 2.86 67.39 10.91
CA ARG A 258 2.10 67.57 9.67
C ARG A 258 1.97 69.03 9.25
N PHE A 259 2.01 69.95 10.21
CA PHE A 259 1.97 71.39 9.94
C PHE A 259 3.36 72.01 9.84
N GLU A 260 4.45 71.23 9.97
CA GLU A 260 5.80 71.78 9.87
C GLU A 260 6.06 72.41 8.49
N GLY A 261 6.39 73.70 8.47
CA GLY A 261 6.57 74.47 7.24
C GLY A 261 5.28 74.92 6.54
N GLU A 262 4.11 74.61 7.11
CA GLU A 262 2.79 74.97 6.56
C GLU A 262 2.17 76.17 7.28
N ASN A 263 1.17 76.79 6.64
CA ASN A 263 0.38 77.85 7.26
C ASN A 263 -0.39 77.31 8.48
N GLY A 264 -0.38 78.06 9.57
CA GLY A 264 -1.03 77.66 10.82
C GLY A 264 -0.16 76.81 11.76
N TYR A 265 1.10 76.50 11.40
CA TYR A 265 2.03 75.76 12.28
C TYR A 265 2.13 76.36 13.69
N GLU A 266 2.28 77.68 13.80
CA GLU A 266 2.38 78.36 15.09
C GLU A 266 1.08 78.26 15.91
N MET A 267 -0.08 78.14 15.26
CA MET A 267 -1.37 77.96 15.94
C MET A 267 -1.50 76.53 16.46
N VAL A 268 -1.09 75.55 15.66
CA VAL A 268 -1.04 74.14 16.08
C VAL A 268 -0.12 73.96 17.28
N MET A 269 1.07 74.56 17.25
CA MET A 269 2.03 74.53 18.36
C MET A 269 1.49 75.17 19.65
N ARG A 270 0.58 76.14 19.53
CA ARG A 270 -0.12 76.77 20.66
C ARG A 270 -1.37 76.01 21.11
N ARG A 271 -1.74 74.94 20.41
CA ARG A 271 -3.01 74.20 20.58
C ARG A 271 -4.25 75.09 20.32
N ASP A 272 -4.11 76.09 19.45
CA ASP A 272 -5.20 76.96 19.00
C ASP A 272 -6.03 76.27 17.89
N TYR A 273 -6.52 75.07 18.18
CA TYR A 273 -7.38 74.29 17.29
C TYR A 273 -8.36 73.42 18.09
N ALA A 274 -9.50 73.09 17.47
CA ALA A 274 -10.45 72.11 18.00
C ALA A 274 -10.47 70.85 17.13
N LEU A 275 -10.79 69.73 17.75
CA LEU A 275 -11.04 68.46 17.06
C LEU A 275 -12.50 68.06 17.30
N GLU A 276 -13.25 67.88 16.23
CA GLU A 276 -14.69 67.67 16.25
C GLU A 276 -15.06 66.35 15.55
N GLU A 277 -15.95 65.55 16.13
CA GLU A 277 -16.47 64.36 15.46
C GLU A 277 -17.44 64.76 14.34
N SER A 278 -17.12 64.42 13.09
CA SER A 278 -17.89 64.87 11.92
C SER A 278 -19.36 64.46 11.93
N ALA A 279 -19.71 63.34 12.57
CA ALA A 279 -21.08 62.83 12.59
C ALA A 279 -21.96 63.51 13.65
N SER A 280 -21.39 63.83 14.81
CA SER A 280 -22.14 64.44 15.91
C SER A 280 -21.96 65.95 16.01
N GLY A 281 -20.95 66.49 15.35
CA GLY A 281 -20.56 67.89 15.41
C GLY A 281 -20.02 68.32 16.79
N ARG A 282 -19.64 67.36 17.63
CA ARG A 282 -19.17 67.61 19.00
C ARG A 282 -17.67 67.59 19.08
N ASP A 283 -17.13 68.53 19.85
CA ASP A 283 -15.72 68.55 20.19
C ASP A 283 -15.32 67.31 20.98
N LEU A 284 -14.10 66.83 20.75
CA LEU A 284 -13.50 65.78 21.53
C LEU A 284 -13.15 66.30 22.94
N ASP A 285 -13.57 65.54 23.95
CA ASP A 285 -13.26 65.84 25.35
C ASP A 285 -11.78 65.52 25.65
N LEU A 286 -10.96 66.56 25.72
CA LEU A 286 -9.52 66.45 26.01
C LEU A 286 -9.22 65.93 27.42
N ASN A 287 -10.21 65.96 28.33
CA ASN A 287 -10.03 65.44 29.69
C ASN A 287 -10.18 63.92 29.78
N ARG A 288 -10.66 63.28 28.70
CA ARG A 288 -10.81 61.82 28.64
C ARG A 288 -9.63 61.18 27.92
N PRO A 289 -9.23 59.95 28.29
CA PRO A 289 -8.28 59.18 27.52
C PRO A 289 -8.67 59.06 26.04
N LEU A 290 -7.71 59.27 25.14
CA LEU A 290 -7.96 59.34 23.68
C LEU A 290 -8.65 58.08 23.13
N HIS A 291 -8.29 56.89 23.63
CA HIS A 291 -8.91 55.61 23.23
C HIS A 291 -10.41 55.50 23.58
N LEU A 292 -10.93 56.35 24.48
CA LEU A 292 -12.37 56.44 24.78
C LEU A 292 -13.08 57.46 23.90
N CYS A 293 -12.33 58.38 23.28
CA CYS A 293 -12.83 59.43 22.40
C CYS A 293 -12.83 58.99 20.93
N LEU A 294 -11.92 58.09 20.54
CA LEU A 294 -11.79 57.59 19.18
C LEU A 294 -12.31 56.15 19.05
N ARG A 295 -13.00 55.86 17.95
CA ARG A 295 -13.51 54.52 17.58
C ARG A 295 -13.26 54.29 16.11
N ARG A 296 -13.07 53.02 15.74
CA ARG A 296 -12.82 52.60 14.36
C ARG A 296 -13.88 53.16 13.40
N GLY A 297 -13.44 53.64 12.24
CA GLY A 297 -14.29 54.29 11.25
C GLY A 297 -14.77 55.71 11.57
N MET A 298 -14.39 56.32 12.70
CA MET A 298 -14.72 57.72 12.99
C MET A 298 -14.00 58.68 12.04
N LYS A 299 -14.69 59.78 11.72
CA LYS A 299 -14.10 60.94 11.05
C LYS A 299 -14.04 62.11 12.04
N ILE A 300 -12.87 62.70 12.17
CA ILE A 300 -12.58 63.84 13.03
C ILE A 300 -12.20 65.01 12.13
N ASN A 301 -12.81 66.16 12.33
CA ASN A 301 -12.46 67.40 11.65
C ASN A 301 -11.63 68.27 12.59
N MET A 302 -10.55 68.84 12.09
CA MET A 302 -9.75 69.83 12.79
C MET A 302 -10.12 71.22 12.32
N THR A 303 -10.40 72.12 13.25
CA THR A 303 -10.70 73.52 12.96
C THR A 303 -9.73 74.43 13.69
N MET A 304 -9.30 75.51 13.05
CA MET A 304 -8.39 76.48 13.69
C MET A 304 -9.20 77.47 14.50
N ILE A 305 -8.72 77.77 15.70
CA ILE A 305 -9.35 78.71 16.64
C ILE A 305 -8.68 80.08 16.51
N PHE A 306 -9.47 81.09 16.16
CA PHE A 306 -9.02 82.49 16.14
C PHE A 306 -9.72 83.28 17.23
N GLN A 307 -8.96 84.08 17.97
CA GLN A 307 -9.52 85.03 18.93
C GLN A 307 -9.83 86.33 18.22
N ILE A 308 -11.09 86.76 18.26
CA ILE A 308 -11.55 87.97 17.57
C ILE A 308 -12.12 88.96 18.59
N PRO A 309 -11.83 90.27 18.48
CA PRO A 309 -12.41 91.28 19.36
C PRO A 309 -13.95 91.34 19.22
N LYS A 310 -14.65 91.57 20.35
CA LYS A 310 -16.12 91.58 20.47
C LYS A 310 -16.86 92.39 19.40
N SER A 311 -16.25 93.43 18.85
CA SER A 311 -16.84 94.32 17.85
C SER A 311 -17.11 93.67 16.48
N LEU A 312 -16.69 92.41 16.27
CA LEU A 312 -16.87 91.64 15.04
C LEU A 312 -17.88 90.49 15.18
N SER A 313 -18.58 90.40 16.31
CA SER A 313 -19.64 89.41 16.52
C SER A 313 -20.76 89.63 15.51
N GLY A 314 -21.05 88.62 14.69
CA GLY A 314 -22.11 88.69 13.66
C GLY A 314 -21.62 89.11 12.26
N ALA A 315 -20.33 88.99 11.96
CA ALA A 315 -19.81 89.20 10.61
C ALA A 315 -18.87 88.07 10.17
N CYS A 316 -18.82 87.84 8.86
CA CYS A 316 -17.88 86.90 8.26
C CYS A 316 -16.44 87.34 8.54
N PRO A 317 -15.59 86.48 9.12
CA PRO A 317 -14.22 86.84 9.49
C PRO A 317 -13.33 87.19 8.30
N ARG A 318 -13.61 86.61 7.13
CA ARG A 318 -12.80 86.79 5.91
C ARG A 318 -13.18 88.02 5.12
N CYS A 319 -14.48 88.29 4.96
CA CYS A 319 -14.98 89.35 4.07
C CYS A 319 -15.81 90.42 4.77
N MET A 320 -15.98 90.32 6.10
CA MET A 320 -16.76 91.22 6.95
C MET A 320 -18.23 91.38 6.55
N THR A 321 -18.79 90.43 5.79
CA THR A 321 -20.23 90.42 5.47
C THR A 321 -21.01 90.15 6.75
N GLU A 322 -21.96 91.02 7.11
CA GLU A 322 -22.85 90.83 8.25
C GLU A 322 -23.68 89.54 8.07
N ILE A 323 -23.60 88.66 9.06
CA ILE A 323 -24.29 87.36 9.11
C ILE A 323 -24.75 87.14 10.55
N ASP A 324 -26.04 86.89 10.73
CA ASP A 324 -26.57 86.40 12.00
C ASP A 324 -26.20 84.92 12.17
N ALA A 325 -24.94 84.66 12.54
CA ALA A 325 -24.45 83.32 12.76
C ALA A 325 -24.66 82.96 14.24
N PRO A 326 -25.50 81.95 14.53
CA PRO A 326 -25.73 81.51 15.90
C PRO A 326 -24.44 80.97 16.54
N GLU A 327 -24.37 81.06 17.87
CA GLU A 327 -23.30 80.42 18.63
C GLU A 327 -23.31 78.90 18.43
N ASP A 328 -22.13 78.29 18.36
CA ASP A 328 -21.90 76.85 18.21
C ASP A 328 -22.49 76.20 16.95
N ILE A 329 -22.86 77.00 15.94
CA ILE A 329 -23.34 76.50 14.65
C ILE A 329 -22.37 76.90 13.54
N THR A 330 -21.91 75.91 12.78
CA THR A 330 -21.10 76.13 11.59
C THR A 330 -21.97 76.68 10.46
N VAL A 331 -21.66 77.90 10.01
CA VAL A 331 -22.34 78.59 8.92
C VAL A 331 -21.41 78.81 7.74
N GLN A 332 -21.98 78.83 6.53
CA GLN A 332 -21.26 79.26 5.33
C GLN A 332 -21.55 80.73 5.06
N CYS A 333 -20.51 81.51 4.73
CA CYS A 333 -20.67 82.88 4.30
C CYS A 333 -21.55 82.94 3.03
N PRO A 334 -22.66 83.71 3.02
CA PRO A 334 -23.58 83.78 1.87
C PRO A 334 -22.99 84.55 0.68
N ARG A 335 -21.86 85.24 0.88
CA ARG A 335 -21.17 85.98 -0.17
C ARG A 335 -20.48 84.99 -1.13
N SER A 336 -20.88 85.03 -2.40
CA SER A 336 -20.49 84.05 -3.43
C SER A 336 -18.99 84.01 -3.74
N ASP A 337 -18.26 85.09 -3.50
CA ASP A 337 -16.80 85.20 -3.65
C ASP A 337 -16.03 84.80 -2.37
N CYS A 338 -16.71 84.66 -1.23
CA CYS A 338 -16.09 84.31 0.05
C CYS A 338 -16.20 82.81 0.36
N GLY A 339 -17.42 82.28 0.38
CA GLY A 339 -17.72 80.85 0.58
C GLY A 339 -17.21 80.21 1.89
N MET A 340 -16.66 81.01 2.81
CA MET A 340 -15.98 80.56 4.03
C MET A 340 -16.93 79.88 5.01
N TRP A 341 -16.51 78.74 5.57
CA TRP A 341 -17.21 78.07 6.67
C TRP A 341 -16.61 78.49 8.01
N PHE A 342 -17.46 78.91 8.95
CA PHE A 342 -17.03 79.31 10.27
C PHE A 342 -18.10 79.09 11.35
N SER A 343 -17.68 78.95 12.60
CA SER A 343 -18.55 78.95 13.78
C SER A 343 -18.04 79.95 14.80
N MET A 344 -18.95 80.59 15.54
CA MET A 344 -18.61 81.50 16.63
C MET A 344 -18.92 80.83 17.96
N ARG A 345 -17.99 80.95 18.91
CA ARG A 345 -18.14 80.46 20.28
C ARG A 345 -17.79 81.57 21.25
N GLN A 346 -18.64 81.78 22.25
CA GLN A 346 -18.36 82.74 23.30
C GLN A 346 -17.66 82.04 24.46
N THR A 347 -16.42 82.41 24.74
CA THR A 347 -15.72 81.94 25.95
C THR A 347 -15.61 83.06 26.96
N VAL A 348 -16.03 82.79 28.20
CA VAL A 348 -15.73 83.64 29.35
C VAL A 348 -14.32 83.28 29.80
N MET A 349 -13.35 84.16 29.57
CA MET A 349 -12.03 84.00 30.19
C MET A 349 -12.14 84.42 31.66
N ASP A 350 -11.91 83.49 32.59
CA ASP A 350 -11.62 83.83 33.98
C ASP A 350 -10.18 84.35 34.05
N ASP A 351 -10.02 85.64 34.34
CA ASP A 351 -8.74 86.32 34.55
C ASP A 351 -7.98 85.69 35.74
N SER A 352 -7.27 84.59 35.47
CA SER A 352 -6.47 83.88 36.47
C SER A 352 -5.07 83.60 35.96
N ASN A 353 -4.45 84.61 35.34
CA ASN A 353 -3.00 84.69 35.16
C ASN A 353 -2.52 86.15 35.12
N GLN A 354 -2.57 86.83 36.27
CA GLN A 354 -1.68 87.97 36.53
C GLN A 354 -0.54 87.50 37.43
N THR A 355 0.67 87.57 36.87
CA THR A 355 1.94 87.36 37.55
C THR A 355 2.05 88.28 38.76
N THR A 356 2.28 87.70 39.93
CA THR A 356 2.47 88.41 41.18
C THR A 356 3.77 89.22 41.18
N SER A 357 3.66 90.51 41.46
CA SER A 357 4.70 91.26 42.21
C SER A 357 4.04 92.35 43.06
N PRO A 358 4.50 92.58 44.31
CA PRO A 358 3.72 93.35 45.28
C PRO A 358 4.12 94.82 45.27
N LYS A 359 3.13 95.72 45.35
CA LYS A 359 3.14 96.93 46.21
C LYS A 359 1.83 97.74 46.12
N ASP A 360 1.27 97.93 47.31
CA ASP A 360 0.59 99.10 47.86
C ASP A 360 -0.70 99.65 47.23
N ASP A 361 -1.79 99.41 47.98
CA ASP A 361 -2.93 100.26 48.29
C ASP A 361 -3.72 101.02 47.19
N LYS A 362 -4.99 100.59 47.11
CA LYS A 362 -6.24 101.39 47.06
C LYS A 362 -6.90 101.65 45.69
N PHE A 363 -8.23 101.45 45.75
CA PHE A 363 -9.33 101.83 44.84
C PHE A 363 -9.87 100.80 43.85
N ASP A 364 -11.15 100.50 44.09
CA ASP A 364 -12.07 99.68 43.32
C ASP A 364 -12.13 100.07 41.84
N LYS A 365 -11.93 99.07 40.97
CA LYS A 365 -12.63 98.96 39.70
C LYS A 365 -12.89 97.47 39.44
N GLU A 366 -14.15 97.10 39.58
CA GLU A 366 -14.72 95.85 39.09
C GLU A 366 -14.41 95.73 37.59
N SER A 367 -13.39 94.93 37.25
CA SER A 367 -13.05 94.61 35.88
C SER A 367 -14.08 93.63 35.34
N ALA A 368 -14.93 94.10 34.43
CA ALA A 368 -15.86 93.25 33.70
C ALA A 368 -15.10 92.11 32.99
N PRO A 369 -15.63 90.88 32.98
CA PRO A 369 -14.97 89.75 32.34
C PRO A 369 -14.73 90.04 30.86
N THR A 370 -13.48 89.82 30.42
CA THR A 370 -13.08 89.93 29.02
C THR A 370 -13.64 88.73 28.26
N VAL A 371 -14.90 88.83 27.85
CA VAL A 371 -15.54 87.83 26.96
C VAL A 371 -14.82 87.86 25.60
N VAL A 372 -14.29 86.74 25.15
CA VAL A 372 -13.61 86.62 23.86
C VAL A 372 -14.40 85.68 22.97
N THR A 373 -14.67 86.13 21.74
CA THR A 373 -15.31 85.31 20.71
C THR A 373 -14.23 84.50 20.01
N ILE A 374 -14.32 83.19 20.17
CA ILE A 374 -13.52 82.19 19.47
C ILE A 374 -14.21 81.86 18.16
N LEU A 375 -13.43 81.85 17.09
CA LEU A 375 -13.90 81.51 15.76
C LEU A 375 -13.24 80.21 15.31
N GLY A 376 -14.05 79.18 15.02
CA GLY A 376 -13.60 77.97 14.32
C GLY A 376 -13.68 78.18 12.81
N ILE A 377 -12.56 78.07 12.08
CA ILE A 377 -12.55 78.14 10.61
C ILE A 377 -12.30 76.74 10.02
N LEU A 378 -13.18 76.31 9.11
CA LEU A 378 -12.91 75.20 8.18
C LEU A 378 -12.43 75.79 6.85
N ALA A 379 -11.18 75.52 6.48
CA ALA A 379 -10.68 75.92 5.17
C ALA A 379 -11.17 74.94 4.09
N LEU A 380 -11.66 75.49 2.99
CA LEU A 380 -11.79 74.81 1.69
C LEU A 380 -10.95 75.57 0.66
#